data_AF-A0A151BKF8-F1
#
_entry.id   AF-A0A151BKF8-F1
#
_cell.length_a   1.000
_cell.length_b   1.000
_cell.length_c   1.000
_cell.angle_alpha   90.00
_cell.angle_beta   90.00
_cell.angle_gamma   90.00
#
_symmetry.space_group_name_H-M   'P 1'
#
loop_
_entity.id
_entity.type
_entity.pdbx_description
1 polymer ?
#
loop_
_entity_poly.entity_id
_entity_poly.type
_entity_poly.pdbx_seq_one_letter_code
_entity_poly.pdbx_strand_id
1 'polypeptide(L)'
;MPRIRGWIRLKNHGKRRVHHKEAHEVIGFDRLRLVHLNDSKGGLNSRIDRHEHIGMGMIGEEGFRNILRSRFGRLPLILETPIDKRRSDIENLQKVRELAGEA
;
A
#
# COMPACT_ATOMS: atom_id res chain seq x y z
N MET A 1 25.18 -16.34 -7.99
CA MET A 1 24.56 -15.42 -7.02
C MET A 1 23.24 -14.94 -7.59
N PRO A 2 22.08 -15.24 -6.98
CA PRO A 2 20.80 -15.01 -7.66
C PRO A 2 20.50 -13.51 -7.68
N ARG A 3 20.28 -13.01 -8.90
CA ARG A 3 19.89 -11.63 -9.21
C ARG A 3 18.51 -11.35 -8.60
N ILE A 4 18.46 -10.46 -7.61
CA ILE A 4 17.21 -9.91 -7.08
C ILE A 4 16.57 -9.09 -8.22
N ARG A 5 15.49 -9.62 -8.82
CA ARG A 5 14.66 -8.91 -9.81
C ARG A 5 13.21 -8.98 -9.35
N GLY A 6 12.62 -7.83 -9.05
CA GLY A 6 11.17 -7.65 -8.93
C GLY A 6 10.71 -6.96 -7.63
N TRP A 7 10.97 -5.66 -7.51
CA TRP A 7 10.30 -4.80 -6.53
C TRP A 7 9.15 -4.09 -7.23
N ILE A 8 7.91 -4.22 -6.73
CA ILE A 8 6.82 -3.35 -7.18
C ILE A 8 6.74 -2.20 -6.20
N ARG A 9 7.56 -1.18 -6.46
CA ARG A 9 7.31 0.17 -5.98
C ARG A 9 6.28 0.76 -6.92
N LEU A 10 5.06 1.03 -6.46
CA LEU A 10 4.09 1.84 -7.21
C LEU A 10 4.55 3.29 -7.21
N LYS A 11 5.65 3.60 -7.92
CA LYS A 11 6.06 4.95 -8.29
C LYS A 11 6.57 4.92 -9.71
N ASN A 12 5.79 5.53 -10.58
CA ASN A 12 5.97 5.52 -12.01
C ASN A 12 6.95 6.65 -12.39
N HIS A 13 8.17 6.32 -12.80
CA HIS A 13 8.94 7.20 -13.67
C HIS A 13 8.27 7.17 -15.05
N GLY A 14 7.24 8.01 -15.19
CA GLY A 14 6.38 8.07 -16.37
C GLY A 14 4.92 7.76 -16.04
N LYS A 15 4.17 8.78 -15.59
CA LYS A 15 2.71 8.92 -15.68
C LYS A 15 1.89 7.63 -15.97
N ARG A 16 1.46 6.93 -14.92
CA ARG A 16 0.15 6.23 -14.86
C ARG A 16 -0.09 5.69 -13.44
N ARG A 17 -1.24 6.02 -12.86
CA ARG A 17 -1.79 5.29 -11.73
C ARG A 17 -2.46 4.05 -12.29
N VAL A 18 -2.35 2.93 -11.57
CA VAL A 18 -2.87 1.65 -12.01
C VAL A 18 -3.80 1.16 -10.90
N HIS A 19 -5.10 1.28 -11.13
CA HIS A 19 -6.16 0.75 -10.28
C HIS A 19 -6.19 -0.79 -10.35
N HIS A 20 -6.87 -1.46 -9.41
CA HIS A 20 -6.92 -2.94 -9.32
C HIS A 20 -7.23 -3.63 -10.67
N LYS A 21 -8.14 -3.06 -11.47
CA LYS A 21 -8.49 -3.57 -12.80
C LYS A 21 -7.36 -3.35 -13.81
N GLU A 22 -6.80 -2.16 -13.82
CA GLU A 22 -5.69 -1.79 -14.70
C GLU A 22 -4.41 -2.59 -14.37
N ALA A 23 -4.19 -2.98 -13.10
CA ALA A 23 -3.01 -3.74 -12.69
C ALA A 23 -3.01 -5.14 -13.29
N HIS A 24 -4.19 -5.75 -13.33
CA HIS A 24 -4.38 -7.03 -14.00
C HIS A 24 -4.13 -6.93 -15.50
N GLU A 25 -4.71 -5.92 -16.16
CA GLU A 25 -4.63 -5.78 -17.61
C GLU A 25 -3.23 -5.41 -18.09
N VAL A 26 -2.52 -4.56 -17.34
CA VAL A 26 -1.19 -4.08 -17.73
C VAL A 26 -0.08 -5.01 -17.28
N ILE A 27 -0.18 -5.57 -16.05
CA ILE A 27 0.90 -6.33 -15.42
C ILE A 27 0.50 -7.79 -15.18
N GLY A 28 -0.76 -8.14 -15.01
CA GLY A 28 -1.17 -9.51 -14.65
C GLY A 28 -0.84 -9.86 -13.19
N PHE A 29 -1.80 -10.47 -12.50
CA PHE A 29 -1.70 -10.72 -11.06
C PHE A 29 -0.57 -11.68 -10.68
N ASP A 30 -0.24 -12.65 -11.55
CA ASP A 30 0.79 -13.67 -11.27
C ASP A 30 2.20 -13.10 -11.14
N ARG A 31 2.41 -11.87 -11.65
CA ARG A 31 3.68 -11.15 -11.55
C ARG A 31 3.76 -10.26 -10.32
N LEU A 32 2.66 -10.07 -9.57
CA LEU A 32 2.67 -9.31 -8.33
C LEU A 32 3.16 -10.18 -7.18
N ARG A 33 4.19 -9.71 -6.46
CA ARG A 33 4.82 -10.48 -5.37
C ARG A 33 4.62 -9.88 -3.98
N LEU A 34 4.37 -8.56 -3.90
CA LEU A 34 4.19 -7.83 -2.66
C LEU A 34 3.46 -6.51 -2.90
N VAL A 35 2.98 -5.89 -1.83
CA VAL A 35 2.33 -4.58 -1.84
C VAL A 35 2.97 -3.70 -0.76
N HIS A 36 3.40 -2.49 -1.13
CA HIS A 36 3.69 -1.44 -0.15
C HIS A 36 2.37 -0.79 0.22
N LEU A 37 1.90 -1.04 1.43
CA LEU A 37 0.59 -0.61 1.89
C LEU A 37 0.74 0.63 2.78
N ASN A 38 0.85 1.79 2.15
CA ASN A 38 1.10 3.06 2.83
C ASN A 38 -0.07 4.02 2.64
N ASP A 39 -0.40 4.79 3.68
CA ASP A 39 -1.29 5.93 3.54
C ASP A 39 -0.54 7.13 2.94
N SER A 40 -1.26 8.16 2.50
CA SER A 40 -0.69 9.31 1.80
C SER A 40 -1.07 10.62 2.50
N LYS A 41 -0.08 11.49 2.76
CA LYS A 41 -0.37 12.88 3.17
C LYS A 41 -0.94 13.70 2.01
N GLY A 42 -0.59 13.36 0.78
CA GLY A 42 -1.06 14.04 -0.42
C GLY A 42 -2.42 13.52 -0.87
N GLY A 43 -3.29 14.42 -1.32
CA GLY A 43 -4.57 14.05 -1.93
C GLY A 43 -4.42 13.30 -3.26
N LEU A 44 -5.56 12.87 -3.80
CA LEU A 44 -5.65 12.22 -5.11
C LEU A 44 -4.95 13.09 -6.18
N ASN A 45 -4.06 12.48 -6.97
CA ASN A 45 -3.34 13.14 -8.07
C ASN A 45 -2.40 14.30 -7.65
N SER A 46 -2.07 14.43 -6.36
CA SER A 46 -1.16 15.48 -5.86
C SER A 46 0.28 15.34 -6.36
N ARG A 47 0.69 14.15 -6.83
CA ARG A 47 2.08 13.80 -7.18
C ARG A 47 3.07 13.94 -6.02
N ILE A 48 2.56 14.07 -4.79
CA ILE A 48 3.36 14.11 -3.58
C ILE A 48 3.62 12.69 -3.13
N ASP A 49 4.89 12.39 -2.91
CA ASP A 49 5.34 11.13 -2.37
C ASP A 49 5.66 11.26 -0.87
N ARG A 50 4.62 11.40 -0.05
CA ARG A 50 4.76 11.48 1.42
C ARG A 50 3.81 10.51 2.09
N HIS A 51 4.38 9.50 2.72
CA HIS A 51 3.61 8.48 3.42
C HIS A 51 3.06 9.02 4.74
N GLU A 52 1.97 8.42 5.20
CA GLU A 52 1.35 8.70 6.49
C GLU A 52 1.04 7.38 7.22
N HIS A 53 0.85 7.45 8.53
CA HIS A 53 0.39 6.32 9.32
C HIS A 53 -0.94 5.77 8.81
N ILE A 54 -1.15 4.47 9.04
CA ILE A 54 -2.27 3.71 8.47
C ILE A 54 -3.62 4.31 8.89
N GLY A 55 -4.41 4.74 7.91
CA GLY A 55 -5.73 5.34 8.13
C GLY A 55 -5.71 6.82 8.56
N MET A 56 -4.53 7.43 8.71
CA MET A 56 -4.38 8.83 9.13
C MET A 56 -4.12 9.79 7.96
N GLY A 57 -4.08 9.28 6.73
CA GLY A 57 -3.89 10.07 5.51
C GLY A 57 -5.13 10.12 4.63
N MET A 58 -4.91 10.51 3.38
CA MET A 58 -5.95 10.75 2.38
C MET A 58 -6.50 9.47 1.74
N ILE A 59 -5.83 8.32 1.89
CA ILE A 59 -6.42 7.03 1.52
C ILE A 59 -7.43 6.62 2.58
N GLY A 60 -7.07 6.83 3.86
CA GLY A 60 -7.95 6.64 5.00
C GLY A 60 -8.37 5.18 5.19
N GLU A 61 -9.01 4.91 6.32
CA GLU A 61 -9.33 3.54 6.71
C GLU A 61 -10.24 2.80 5.71
N GLU A 62 -11.19 3.49 5.09
CA GLU A 62 -12.09 2.88 4.09
C GLU A 62 -11.31 2.37 2.86
N GLY A 63 -10.36 3.16 2.36
CA GLY A 63 -9.49 2.75 1.27
C GLY A 63 -8.67 1.50 1.63
N PHE A 64 -8.16 1.44 2.85
CA PHE A 64 -7.45 0.27 3.36
C PHE A 64 -8.34 -0.97 3.45
N ARG A 65 -9.56 -0.86 4.01
CA ARG A 65 -10.52 -1.98 4.05
C ARG A 65 -10.80 -2.53 2.66
N ASN A 66 -10.95 -1.66 1.67
CA ASN A 66 -11.17 -2.07 0.27
C ASN A 66 -9.96 -2.82 -0.31
N ILE A 67 -8.74 -2.37 -0.04
CA ILE A 67 -7.52 -3.04 -0.51
C ILE A 67 -7.35 -4.40 0.18
N LEU A 68 -7.51 -4.46 1.51
CA LEU A 68 -7.32 -5.67 2.31
C LEU A 68 -8.32 -6.77 1.95
N ARG A 69 -9.57 -6.42 1.61
CA ARG A 69 -10.59 -7.37 1.13
C ARG A 69 -10.35 -7.84 -0.32
N SER A 70 -9.46 -7.18 -1.06
CA SER A 70 -9.16 -7.50 -2.46
C SER A 70 -8.08 -8.59 -2.59
N ARG A 71 -7.73 -8.97 -3.83
CA ARG A 71 -6.64 -9.92 -4.09
C ARG A 71 -5.27 -9.41 -3.61
N PHE A 72 -5.10 -8.09 -3.49
CA PHE A 72 -3.87 -7.49 -2.97
C PHE A 72 -3.65 -7.80 -1.49
N GLY A 73 -4.71 -7.89 -0.69
CA GLY A 73 -4.61 -8.23 0.74
C GLY A 73 -4.08 -9.64 1.01
N ARG A 74 -4.06 -10.51 -0.01
CA ARG A 74 -3.50 -11.87 0.07
C ARG A 74 -2.00 -11.93 -0.23
N LEU A 75 -1.41 -10.84 -0.72
CA LEU A 75 0.02 -10.74 -0.98
C LEU A 75 0.75 -10.31 0.30
N PRO A 76 2.06 -10.60 0.42
CA PRO A 76 2.90 -9.97 1.44
C PRO A 76 2.75 -8.45 1.42
N LEU A 77 2.45 -7.87 2.58
CA LEU A 77 2.24 -6.44 2.78
C LEU A 77 3.43 -5.85 3.56
N ILE A 78 3.98 -4.74 3.06
CA ILE A 78 5.06 -3.99 3.73
C ILE A 78 4.55 -2.60 4.06
N LEU A 79 4.76 -2.15 5.31
CA LEU A 79 4.46 -0.80 5.75
C LEU A 79 5.74 0.02 5.78
N GLU A 80 5.70 1.22 5.20
CA GLU A 80 6.78 2.21 5.20
C GLU A 80 6.24 3.51 5.79
N THR A 81 5.83 3.44 7.06
CA THR A 81 5.21 4.56 7.79
C THR A 81 6.24 5.51 8.39
N PRO A 82 5.88 6.78 8.68
CA PRO A 82 6.75 7.69 9.40
C PRO A 82 7.17 7.13 10.77
N ILE A 83 8.37 7.49 11.22
CA ILE A 83 8.83 7.22 12.59
C ILE A 83 8.71 8.53 13.38
N ASP A 84 7.61 8.67 14.13
CA ASP A 84 7.35 9.83 14.97
C ASP A 84 6.51 9.49 16.21
N LYS A 85 6.18 10.49 17.03
CA LYS A 85 5.50 10.30 18.32
C LYS A 85 4.02 9.91 18.21
N ARG A 86 3.42 9.97 17.02
CA ARG A 86 1.97 9.74 16.84
C ARG A 86 1.63 8.25 16.85
N ARG A 87 2.51 7.41 16.28
CA ARG A 87 2.28 5.97 16.18
C ARG A 87 3.55 5.18 15.90
N SER A 88 3.72 4.06 16.59
CA SER A 88 4.77 3.07 16.39
C SER A 88 4.46 2.09 15.24
N ASP A 89 5.47 1.32 14.82
CA ASP A 89 5.28 0.27 13.82
C ASP A 89 4.30 -0.82 14.29
N ILE A 90 4.34 -1.17 15.58
CA ILE A 90 3.45 -2.16 16.19
C ILE A 90 1.99 -1.69 16.11
N GLU A 91 1.73 -0.43 16.45
CA GLU A 91 0.39 0.14 16.37
C GLU A 91 -0.11 0.25 14.92
N ASN A 92 0.77 0.52 13.95
CA ASN A 92 0.40 0.48 12.53
C ASN A 92 0.05 -0.94 12.07
N LEU A 93 0.80 -1.96 12.51
CA LEU A 93 0.47 -3.37 12.24
C LEU A 93 -0.85 -3.79 12.88
N GLN A 94 -1.09 -3.41 14.12
CA GLN A 94 -2.36 -3.65 14.81
C GLN A 94 -3.51 -3.00 14.06
N LYS A 95 -3.34 -1.76 13.59
CA LYS A 95 -4.36 -1.08 12.81
C LYS A 95 -4.67 -1.81 11.50
N VAL A 96 -3.66 -2.33 10.81
CA VAL A 96 -3.89 -3.15 9.60
C VAL A 96 -4.71 -4.40 9.92
N ARG A 97 -4.39 -5.12 11.01
CA ARG A 97 -5.14 -6.31 11.44
C ARG A 97 -6.60 -5.98 11.81
N GLU A 98 -6.80 -4.88 12.53
CA GLU A 98 -8.14 -4.36 12.84
C GLU A 98 -8.94 -4.10 11.55
N LEU A 99 -8.34 -3.39 10.58
CA LEU A 99 -8.99 -3.08 9.31
C LEU A 99 -9.22 -4.32 8.42
N ALA A 100 -8.43 -5.38 8.61
CA ALA A 100 -8.64 -6.68 7.96
C ALA A 100 -9.78 -7.48 8.61
N GLY A 101 -10.26 -7.08 9.80
CA GLY A 101 -11.28 -7.82 10.55
C GLY A 101 -10.70 -8.99 11.36
N GLU A 102 -9.41 -8.93 11.70
CA GLU A 102 -8.70 -9.94 12.49
C GLU A 102 -8.56 -9.57 13.99
N ALA A 103 -9.34 -8.58 14.45
CA ALA A 103 -9.33 -8.10 15.83
C ALA A 103 -10.35 -8.84 16.72
#